data_AF-A0A2E6LUK4-F1
#
_entry.id   AF-A0A2E6LUK4-F1
#
_cell.length_a   1.000
_cell.length_b   1.000
_cell.length_c   1.000
_cell.angle_alpha   90.00
_cell.angle_beta   90.00
_cell.angle_gamma   90.00
#
_symmetry.space_group_name_H-M   'P 1'
#
loop_
_entity.id
_entity.type
_entity.pdbx_description
1 polymer ?
#
loop_
_entity_poly.entity_id
_entity_poly.type
_entity_poly.pdbx_seq_one_letter_code
_entity_poly.pdbx_strand_id
1 'polypeptide(L)'
;MFISSKKNERCKYAETILKVTAPETRIAAIQHSIEKRLQKVSLLYKPLLAHFSSAYLPNTASSYESQFPVASHKEQQTQGFIKEIKPGLLTGHLVNAQGRCVYFATELLPDKASAYWSNHIKWLQLHNKLLLHLIGECRGLTSLSADKAEILRRVEQLQERYPLYKQMHYAPKVLASLVKLASQSPQSLDKLHMKLLESKSALEGFHIENTSKSLQRHVCYVSTVPIQDYQFKSFEKKHFTNFDDYLKSNKNIVLTVGNRVYHGVSEHRGLTKSPFALLQGISSSFEYNKENVPLSMALHFFIMAARQKSADYMTVSPMMSMRSILDRTLERTGLRHLFARGDQELNEKGWSAYTITVAPGEIPFVAKLSQLKVPLWHE
;
A
#
# COMPACT_ATOMS: atom_id res chain seq x y z
N MET A 1 28.64 43.02 14.26
CA MET A 1 27.51 43.61 14.99
C MET A 1 26.75 44.48 14.00
N PHE A 2 25.59 44.04 13.50
CA PHE A 2 24.51 44.84 12.88
C PHE A 2 23.40 43.87 12.46
N ILE A 3 22.54 43.53 13.41
CA ILE A 3 21.19 42.99 13.17
C ILE A 3 20.25 44.10 13.59
N SER A 4 19.34 44.52 12.70
CA SER A 4 17.99 45.05 13.02
C SER A 4 17.58 46.17 12.06
N SER A 5 16.68 45.86 11.12
CA SER A 5 15.69 46.85 10.65
C SER A 5 14.45 46.20 10.04
N LYS A 6 14.55 45.00 9.44
CA LYS A 6 13.40 44.32 8.80
C LYS A 6 12.46 43.54 9.73
N LYS A 7 12.80 43.36 11.02
CA LYS A 7 11.91 42.69 12.00
C LYS A 7 10.86 43.64 12.61
N ASN A 8 11.07 44.96 12.55
CA ASN A 8 10.19 45.93 13.22
C ASN A 8 8.93 46.33 12.42
N GLU A 9 8.90 46.15 11.10
CA GLU A 9 7.71 46.51 10.30
C GLU A 9 6.62 45.41 10.32
N ARG A 10 7.00 44.13 10.44
CA ARG A 10 6.04 43.02 10.52
C ARG A 10 5.30 42.95 11.85
N CYS A 11 5.91 43.43 12.94
CA CYS A 11 5.23 43.51 14.24
C CYS A 11 4.22 44.66 14.31
N LYS A 12 4.48 45.80 13.65
CA LYS A 12 3.55 46.94 13.65
C LYS A 12 2.24 46.66 12.90
N TYR A 13 2.27 45.90 11.80
CA TYR A 13 1.03 45.57 11.07
C TYR A 13 0.13 44.58 11.83
N ALA A 14 0.73 43.68 12.62
CA ALA A 14 -0.01 42.75 13.47
C ALA A 14 -0.62 43.46 14.70
N GLU A 15 0.06 44.48 15.25
CA GLU A 15 -0.46 45.27 16.38
C GLU A 15 -1.62 46.20 15.99
N THR A 16 -1.65 46.72 14.76
CA THR A 16 -2.77 47.58 14.30
C THR A 16 -4.07 46.78 14.13
N ILE A 17 -4.01 45.51 13.70
CA ILE A 17 -5.20 44.65 13.59
C ILE A 17 -5.72 44.25 14.97
N LEU A 18 -4.85 44.19 15.98
CA LEU A 18 -5.21 43.81 17.34
C LEU A 18 -6.00 44.89 18.08
N LYS A 19 -5.93 46.17 17.70
CA LYS A 19 -6.49 47.26 18.51
C LYS A 19 -7.81 47.90 18.08
N VAL A 20 -8.35 47.69 16.88
CA VAL A 20 -9.65 48.31 16.54
C VAL A 20 -10.42 47.48 15.51
N THR A 21 -11.28 46.54 15.93
CA THR A 21 -12.49 46.11 15.21
C THR A 21 -13.19 44.96 15.95
N ALA A 22 -14.52 44.98 15.93
CA ALA A 22 -15.36 43.98 16.57
C ALA A 22 -15.09 42.55 16.03
N PRO A 23 -15.29 41.49 16.84
CA PRO A 23 -14.95 40.10 16.48
C PRO A 23 -15.57 39.62 15.17
N GLU A 24 -16.78 40.09 14.86
CA GLU A 24 -17.57 39.69 13.69
C GLU A 24 -16.95 40.18 12.37
N THR A 25 -16.34 41.38 12.36
CA THR A 25 -15.63 41.92 11.20
C THR A 25 -14.31 41.20 10.93
N ARG A 26 -13.68 40.62 11.97
CA ARG A 26 -12.46 39.80 11.83
C ARG A 26 -12.76 38.44 11.20
N ILE A 27 -13.84 37.79 11.58
CA ILE A 27 -14.25 36.49 11.01
C ILE A 27 -14.59 36.66 9.53
N ALA A 28 -15.34 37.71 9.17
CA ALA A 28 -15.66 38.02 7.78
C ALA A 28 -14.41 38.36 6.94
N ALA A 29 -13.45 39.11 7.49
CA ALA A 29 -12.20 39.42 6.80
C ALA A 29 -11.30 38.19 6.61
N ILE A 30 -11.28 37.28 7.59
CA ILE A 30 -10.55 36.00 7.50
C ILE A 30 -11.21 35.08 6.46
N GLN A 31 -12.54 34.95 6.49
CA GLN A 31 -13.31 34.17 5.51
C GLN A 31 -13.13 34.72 4.10
N HIS A 32 -13.24 36.04 3.91
CA HIS A 32 -13.00 36.68 2.62
C HIS A 32 -11.55 36.49 2.12
N SER A 33 -10.55 36.52 3.01
CA SER A 33 -9.15 36.24 2.67
C SER A 33 -8.93 34.79 2.25
N ILE A 34 -9.58 33.84 2.93
CA ILE A 34 -9.56 32.41 2.61
C ILE A 34 -10.24 32.16 1.25
N GLU A 35 -11.42 32.75 1.01
CA GLU A 35 -12.15 32.64 -0.26
C GLU A 35 -11.38 33.25 -1.43
N LYS A 36 -10.76 34.43 -1.26
CA LYS A 36 -9.89 35.03 -2.28
C LYS A 36 -8.68 34.15 -2.59
N ARG A 37 -8.09 33.50 -1.58
CA ARG A 37 -6.98 32.54 -1.75
C ARG A 37 -7.46 31.29 -2.48
N LEU A 38 -8.63 30.76 -2.15
CA LEU A 38 -9.23 29.60 -2.83
C LEU A 38 -9.61 29.89 -4.29
N GLN A 39 -10.15 31.08 -4.59
CA GLN A 39 -10.42 31.51 -5.97
C GLN A 39 -9.14 31.70 -6.80
N LYS A 40 -8.07 32.25 -6.21
CA LYS A 40 -6.76 32.36 -6.87
C LYS A 40 -6.14 30.98 -7.15
N VAL A 41 -6.28 30.05 -6.22
CA VAL A 41 -5.87 28.65 -6.39
C VAL A 41 -6.69 27.98 -7.50
N SER A 42 -8.00 28.21 -7.59
CA SER A 42 -8.85 27.65 -8.66
C SER A 42 -8.45 28.14 -10.08
N LEU A 43 -8.13 29.43 -10.23
CA LEU A 43 -7.76 30.03 -11.52
C LEU A 43 -6.36 29.65 -12.01
N LEU A 44 -5.40 29.45 -11.10
CA LEU A 44 -4.02 29.05 -11.44
C LEU A 44 -3.88 27.57 -11.84
N TYR A 45 -4.81 26.71 -11.44
CA TYR A 45 -4.72 25.26 -11.67
C TYR A 45 -5.31 24.78 -13.01
N LYS A 46 -6.21 25.54 -13.64
CA LYS A 46 -6.84 25.15 -14.93
C LYS A 46 -5.83 24.93 -16.08
N PRO A 47 -4.82 25.80 -16.31
CA PRO A 47 -3.82 25.57 -17.35
C PRO A 47 -2.85 24.42 -17.02
N LEU A 48 -2.54 24.23 -15.73
CA LEU A 48 -1.68 23.15 -15.22
C LEU A 48 -2.32 21.76 -15.43
N LEU A 49 -3.65 21.66 -15.26
CA LEU A 49 -4.40 20.41 -15.45
C LEU A 49 -4.43 19.93 -16.91
N ALA A 50 -4.36 20.84 -17.88
CA ALA A 50 -4.41 20.54 -19.31
C ALA A 50 -3.07 20.06 -19.90
N HIS A 51 -1.94 20.31 -19.21
CA HIS A 51 -0.60 19.97 -19.70
C HIS A 51 -0.03 18.65 -19.14
N PHE A 52 -0.58 18.13 -18.05
CA PHE A 52 -0.19 16.83 -17.47
C PHE A 52 -1.16 15.69 -17.83
N SER A 53 -2.13 15.94 -18.71
CA SER A 53 -3.08 14.95 -19.21
C SER A 53 -2.50 14.09 -20.33
N SER A 54 -1.52 13.24 -20.01
CA SER A 54 -1.46 11.89 -20.55
C SER A 54 -0.31 11.11 -19.89
N ALA A 55 -0.65 9.92 -19.44
CA ALA A 55 0.23 8.87 -18.93
C ALA A 55 0.78 9.04 -17.48
N TYR A 56 0.07 8.35 -16.56
CA TYR A 56 0.55 7.64 -15.36
C TYR A 56 0.34 8.17 -13.94
N LEU A 57 -0.47 9.20 -13.70
CA LEU A 57 -1.18 9.35 -12.42
C LEU A 57 -2.60 9.81 -12.73
N PRO A 58 -3.64 8.98 -12.52
CA PRO A 58 -4.99 9.44 -12.76
C PRO A 58 -5.30 10.58 -11.78
N ASN A 59 -5.80 11.65 -12.38
CA ASN A 59 -6.31 12.83 -11.69
C ASN A 59 -7.41 12.42 -10.68
N THR A 60 -7.48 13.20 -9.61
CA THR A 60 -8.62 13.38 -8.69
C THR A 60 -9.03 12.18 -7.85
N ALA A 61 -9.55 12.50 -6.66
CA ALA A 61 -10.10 11.56 -5.70
C ALA A 61 -11.31 10.73 -6.19
N SER A 62 -11.69 10.89 -7.46
CA SER A 62 -12.70 10.12 -8.18
C SER A 62 -12.13 8.95 -9.01
N SER A 63 -10.81 8.77 -9.09
CA SER A 63 -10.19 7.68 -9.88
C SER A 63 -9.66 6.49 -9.07
N TYR A 64 -9.91 6.48 -7.75
CA TYR A 64 -9.44 5.41 -6.86
C TYR A 64 -10.07 4.04 -7.17
N GLU A 65 -11.21 4.00 -7.88
CA GLU A 65 -11.94 2.78 -8.24
C GLU A 65 -11.84 2.40 -9.74
N SER A 66 -11.10 3.16 -10.56
CA SER A 66 -10.98 2.90 -12.01
C SER A 66 -9.81 1.98 -12.41
N GLN A 67 -9.08 1.43 -11.44
CA GLN A 67 -7.87 0.64 -11.67
C GLN A 67 -8.16 -0.85 -11.86
N PHE A 68 -9.25 -1.35 -11.26
CA PHE A 68 -9.73 -2.71 -11.49
C PHE A 68 -10.70 -2.72 -12.69
N PRO A 69 -10.56 -3.69 -13.61
CA PRO A 69 -11.42 -3.77 -14.78
C PRO A 69 -12.87 -4.08 -14.35
N VAL A 70 -13.83 -3.64 -15.16
CA VAL A 70 -15.23 -4.09 -15.00
C VAL A 70 -15.26 -5.60 -15.22
N ALA A 71 -15.90 -6.31 -14.31
CA ALA A 71 -16.03 -7.75 -14.41
C ALA A 71 -16.91 -8.15 -15.59
N SER A 72 -16.43 -9.08 -16.40
CA SER A 72 -17.24 -9.77 -17.40
C SER A 72 -18.29 -10.67 -16.74
N HIS A 73 -19.30 -11.07 -17.51
CA HIS A 73 -20.33 -12.01 -17.04
C HIS A 73 -19.72 -13.33 -16.55
N LYS A 74 -18.71 -13.84 -17.26
CA LYS A 74 -17.99 -15.05 -16.85
C LYS A 74 -17.31 -14.87 -15.49
N GLU A 75 -16.69 -13.72 -15.24
CA GLU A 75 -16.03 -13.44 -13.97
C GLU A 75 -17.02 -13.31 -12.82
N GLN A 76 -18.20 -12.72 -13.05
CA GLN A 76 -19.26 -12.67 -12.06
C GLN A 76 -19.75 -14.08 -11.65
N GLN A 77 -19.87 -14.99 -12.62
CA GLN A 77 -20.31 -16.37 -12.39
C GLN A 77 -19.24 -17.27 -11.75
N THR A 78 -17.97 -16.97 -12.00
CA THR A 78 -16.84 -17.83 -11.57
C THR A 78 -16.02 -17.22 -10.44
N GLN A 79 -16.47 -16.11 -9.84
CA GLN A 79 -15.80 -15.52 -8.68
C GLN A 79 -15.76 -16.51 -7.50
N GLY A 80 -14.73 -16.40 -6.68
CA GLY A 80 -14.52 -17.25 -5.51
C GLY A 80 -13.91 -18.62 -5.82
N PHE A 81 -13.87 -19.08 -7.07
CA PHE A 81 -13.19 -20.33 -7.43
C PHE A 81 -11.67 -20.14 -7.55
N ILE A 82 -10.91 -21.08 -6.99
CA ILE A 82 -9.45 -21.12 -7.10
C ILE A 82 -9.04 -22.24 -8.06
N LYS A 83 -8.16 -21.91 -9.00
CA LYS A 83 -7.64 -22.86 -9.99
C LYS A 83 -6.13 -22.80 -10.10
N GLU A 84 -5.51 -23.95 -10.30
CA GLU A 84 -4.12 -24.03 -10.73
C GLU A 84 -4.07 -23.86 -12.25
N ILE A 85 -3.40 -22.81 -12.72
CA ILE A 85 -3.27 -22.55 -14.16
C ILE A 85 -1.91 -23.00 -14.72
N LYS A 86 -0.92 -23.12 -13.84
CA LYS A 86 0.43 -23.67 -14.10
C LYS A 86 0.96 -24.29 -12.81
N PRO A 87 1.91 -25.25 -12.86
CA PRO A 87 2.42 -25.92 -11.66
C PRO A 87 2.96 -24.95 -10.58
N GLY A 88 2.29 -24.87 -9.44
CA GLY A 88 2.62 -23.95 -8.36
C GLY A 88 2.08 -22.52 -8.53
N LEU A 89 1.24 -22.26 -9.54
CA LEU A 89 0.53 -20.99 -9.74
C LEU A 89 -0.98 -21.20 -9.62
N LEU A 90 -1.51 -20.92 -8.42
CA LEU A 90 -2.95 -20.89 -8.18
C LEU A 90 -3.45 -19.46 -8.34
N THR A 91 -4.61 -19.31 -8.97
CA THR A 91 -5.26 -18.03 -9.25
C THR A 91 -6.74 -18.10 -8.91
N GLY A 92 -7.30 -16.96 -8.53
CA GLY A 92 -8.73 -16.77 -8.36
C GLY A 92 -9.08 -15.30 -8.52
N HIS A 93 -10.37 -14.99 -8.53
CA HIS A 93 -10.83 -13.59 -8.59
C HIS A 93 -12.10 -13.38 -7.78
N LEU A 94 -12.31 -12.15 -7.37
CA LEU A 94 -13.51 -11.67 -6.70
C LEU A 94 -14.05 -10.44 -7.41
N VAL A 95 -15.37 -10.25 -7.36
CA VAL A 95 -16.03 -9.04 -7.86
C VAL A 95 -16.44 -8.18 -6.67
N ASN A 96 -16.05 -6.91 -6.67
CA ASN A 96 -16.45 -5.99 -5.60
C ASN A 96 -17.87 -5.42 -5.84
N ALA A 97 -18.40 -4.66 -4.86
CA ALA A 97 -19.74 -4.07 -4.95
C ALA A 97 -19.93 -3.14 -6.17
N GLN A 98 -18.85 -2.57 -6.70
CA GLN A 98 -18.84 -1.72 -7.89
C GLN A 98 -18.75 -2.53 -9.20
N GLY A 99 -18.86 -3.86 -9.14
CA GLY A 99 -18.76 -4.73 -10.32
C GLY A 99 -17.36 -4.81 -10.92
N ARG A 100 -16.30 -4.52 -10.14
CA ARG A 100 -14.91 -4.58 -10.58
C ARG A 100 -14.26 -5.90 -10.21
N CYS A 101 -13.50 -6.47 -11.14
CA CYS A 101 -12.80 -7.73 -10.96
C CYS A 101 -11.42 -7.52 -10.32
N VAL A 102 -11.15 -8.26 -9.24
CA VAL A 102 -9.89 -8.23 -8.49
C VAL A 102 -9.27 -9.62 -8.57
N TYR A 103 -8.05 -9.72 -9.08
CA TYR A 103 -7.38 -11.02 -9.28
C TYR A 103 -6.40 -11.29 -8.14
N PHE A 104 -6.36 -12.54 -7.71
CA PHE A 104 -5.52 -13.05 -6.63
C PHE A 104 -4.69 -14.21 -7.16
N ALA A 105 -3.45 -14.33 -6.67
CA ALA A 105 -2.61 -15.47 -6.98
C ALA A 105 -1.70 -15.85 -5.83
N THR A 106 -1.29 -17.11 -5.85
CA THR A 106 -0.15 -17.64 -5.10
C THR A 106 0.80 -18.33 -6.08
N GLU A 107 2.05 -17.88 -6.09
CA GLU A 107 3.12 -18.35 -6.96
C GLU A 107 4.20 -19.04 -6.13
N LEU A 108 4.48 -20.31 -6.42
CA LEU A 108 5.61 -21.05 -5.87
C LEU A 108 6.93 -20.47 -6.39
N LEU A 109 7.78 -20.10 -5.44
CA LEU A 109 9.13 -19.63 -5.71
C LEU A 109 10.09 -20.83 -5.76
N PRO A 110 10.90 -20.96 -6.82
CA PRO A 110 11.95 -21.98 -6.89
C PRO A 110 13.00 -21.86 -5.77
N ASP A 111 13.77 -22.91 -5.48
CA ASP A 111 14.75 -22.89 -4.37
C ASP A 111 15.82 -21.78 -4.50
N LYS A 112 16.23 -21.44 -5.72
CA LYS A 112 17.14 -20.31 -6.01
C LYS A 112 16.46 -18.93 -5.86
N ALA A 113 15.16 -18.89 -5.63
CA ALA A 113 14.35 -17.67 -5.63
C ALA A 113 14.24 -16.91 -4.31
N SER A 114 14.88 -17.41 -3.25
CA SER A 114 15.10 -16.64 -2.03
C SER A 114 15.81 -15.30 -2.28
N ALA A 115 16.78 -15.30 -3.22
CA ALA A 115 17.48 -14.11 -3.67
C ALA A 115 16.55 -13.16 -4.47
N TYR A 116 15.62 -13.70 -5.25
CA TYR A 116 14.69 -12.89 -6.07
C TYR A 116 13.63 -12.20 -5.22
N TRP A 117 13.08 -12.91 -4.25
CA TRP A 117 12.18 -12.31 -3.27
C TRP A 117 12.88 -11.21 -2.47
N SER A 118 14.11 -11.47 -2.02
CA SER A 118 14.95 -10.46 -1.36
C SER A 118 15.18 -9.23 -2.25
N ASN A 119 15.36 -9.42 -3.56
CA ASN A 119 15.50 -8.31 -4.51
C ASN A 119 14.19 -7.52 -4.67
N HIS A 120 13.03 -8.18 -4.75
CA HIS A 120 11.74 -7.50 -4.78
C HIS A 120 11.52 -6.66 -3.52
N ILE A 121 11.78 -7.23 -2.34
CA ILE A 121 11.69 -6.52 -1.05
C ILE A 121 12.65 -5.34 -1.01
N LYS A 122 13.92 -5.50 -1.42
CA LYS A 122 14.89 -4.39 -1.54
C LYS A 122 14.37 -3.27 -2.44
N TRP A 123 13.75 -3.62 -3.57
CA TRP A 123 13.13 -2.64 -4.45
C TRP A 123 11.98 -1.91 -3.75
N LEU A 124 11.03 -2.62 -3.14
CA LEU A 124 9.93 -1.98 -2.40
C LEU A 124 10.45 -1.06 -1.28
N GLN A 125 11.48 -1.49 -0.53
CA GLN A 125 12.11 -0.70 0.53
C GLN A 125 12.76 0.57 -0.03
N LEU A 126 13.49 0.47 -1.15
CA LEU A 126 14.09 1.61 -1.82
C LEU A 126 13.00 2.61 -2.23
N HIS A 127 11.94 2.16 -2.90
CA HIS A 127 10.83 3.03 -3.30
C HIS A 127 10.13 3.71 -2.13
N ASN A 128 9.86 2.98 -1.05
CA ASN A 128 9.24 3.57 0.14
C ASN A 128 10.11 4.69 0.72
N LYS A 129 11.42 4.46 0.85
CA LYS A 129 12.37 5.50 1.31
C LYS A 129 12.34 6.72 0.38
N LEU A 130 12.34 6.49 -0.93
CA LEU A 130 12.33 7.56 -1.92
C LEU A 130 11.04 8.39 -1.85
N LEU A 131 9.88 7.75 -1.74
CA LEU A 131 8.60 8.45 -1.59
C LEU A 131 8.49 9.22 -0.28
N LEU A 132 8.98 8.65 0.83
CA LEU A 132 9.03 9.34 2.12
C LEU A 132 9.86 10.63 2.03
N HIS A 133 11.01 10.60 1.35
CA HIS A 133 11.80 11.80 1.09
C HIS A 133 11.06 12.81 0.20
N LEU A 134 10.43 12.37 -0.90
CA LEU A 134 9.65 13.26 -1.78
C LEU A 134 8.46 13.91 -1.06
N ILE A 135 7.83 13.20 -0.13
CA ILE A 135 6.80 13.75 0.76
C ILE A 135 7.39 14.84 1.67
N GLY A 136 8.60 14.63 2.20
CA GLY A 136 9.34 15.65 2.96
C GLY A 136 9.58 16.92 2.15
N GLU A 137 10.06 16.79 0.91
CA GLU A 137 10.27 17.92 0.00
C GLU A 137 8.96 18.61 -0.39
N CYS A 138 7.90 17.83 -0.63
CA CYS A 138 6.56 18.35 -0.91
C CYS A 138 6.07 19.30 0.19
N ARG A 139 6.32 18.98 1.47
CA ARG A 139 5.94 19.84 2.60
C ARG A 139 6.68 21.18 2.58
N GLY A 140 7.92 21.21 2.09
CA GLY A 140 8.65 22.45 1.87
C GLY A 140 8.05 23.29 0.73
N LEU A 141 7.64 22.63 -0.35
CA LEU A 141 7.09 23.27 -1.55
C LEU A 141 5.68 23.86 -1.38
N THR A 142 4.81 23.21 -0.62
CA THR A 142 3.46 23.73 -0.34
C THR A 142 3.49 25.05 0.43
N SER A 143 4.55 25.29 1.22
CA SER A 143 4.74 26.54 1.95
C SER A 143 5.16 27.73 1.07
N LEU A 144 5.66 27.46 -0.15
CA LEU A 144 6.28 28.45 -1.04
C LEU A 144 5.48 28.73 -2.33
N SER A 145 4.29 28.13 -2.51
CA SER A 145 3.55 28.12 -3.80
C SER A 145 4.45 27.71 -4.97
N ALA A 146 4.87 26.45 -5.00
CA ALA A 146 5.83 25.95 -5.97
C ALA A 146 5.30 26.00 -7.41
N ASP A 147 6.07 26.65 -8.29
CA ASP A 147 5.92 26.54 -9.74
C ASP A 147 6.74 25.36 -10.31
N LYS A 148 6.64 25.15 -11.62
CA LYS A 148 7.35 24.06 -12.32
C LYS A 148 8.88 24.18 -12.17
N ALA A 149 9.43 25.39 -12.20
CA ALA A 149 10.87 25.61 -12.13
C ALA A 149 11.40 25.23 -10.74
N GLU A 150 10.69 25.58 -9.68
CA GLU A 150 11.06 25.20 -8.32
C GLU A 150 10.93 23.68 -8.08
N ILE A 151 9.91 23.03 -8.64
CA ILE A 151 9.78 21.55 -8.59
C ILE A 151 10.98 20.88 -9.27
N LEU A 152 11.35 21.32 -10.49
CA LEU A 152 12.48 20.76 -11.23
C LEU A 152 13.79 20.98 -10.48
N ARG A 153 14.03 22.21 -10.00
CA ARG A 153 15.22 22.56 -9.21
C ARG A 153 15.36 21.69 -7.96
N ARG A 154 14.27 21.41 -7.24
CA ARG A 154 14.30 20.51 -6.08
C ARG A 154 14.63 19.07 -6.45
N VAL A 155 14.08 18.58 -7.55
CA VAL A 155 14.40 17.22 -8.01
C VAL A 155 15.85 17.12 -8.45
N GLU A 156 16.38 18.11 -9.17
CA GLU A 156 17.80 18.17 -9.54
C GLU A 156 18.69 18.13 -8.29
N GLN A 157 18.39 18.93 -7.28
CA GLN A 157 19.12 18.90 -5.99
C GLN A 157 19.04 17.53 -5.30
N LEU A 158 17.91 16.84 -5.36
CA LEU A 158 17.78 15.47 -4.84
C LEU A 158 18.60 14.47 -5.67
N GLN A 159 18.64 14.62 -6.99
CA GLN A 159 19.41 13.77 -7.90
C GLN A 159 20.91 13.94 -7.73
N GLU A 160 21.37 15.15 -7.44
CA GLU A 160 22.75 15.44 -7.05
C GLU A 160 23.09 14.83 -5.69
N ARG A 161 22.23 15.05 -4.69
CA ARG A 161 22.45 14.57 -3.31
C ARG A 161 22.35 13.06 -3.17
N TYR A 162 21.50 12.43 -3.96
CA TYR A 162 21.20 11.01 -3.91
C TYR A 162 21.25 10.42 -5.33
N PRO A 163 22.41 9.90 -5.77
CA PRO A 163 22.58 9.36 -7.12
C PRO A 163 21.58 8.28 -7.53
N LEU A 164 20.98 7.57 -6.57
CA LEU A 164 19.87 6.63 -6.81
C LEU A 164 18.65 7.28 -7.49
N TYR A 165 18.44 8.59 -7.31
CA TYR A 165 17.37 9.35 -7.99
C TYR A 165 17.71 9.68 -9.44
N LYS A 166 18.98 9.58 -9.87
CA LYS A 166 19.34 9.77 -11.29
C LYS A 166 18.67 8.73 -12.19
N GLN A 167 18.27 7.59 -11.62
CA GLN A 167 17.54 6.53 -12.31
C GLN A 167 16.01 6.75 -12.33
N MET A 168 15.51 7.87 -11.79
CA MET A 168 14.08 8.15 -11.63
C MET A 168 13.62 9.35 -12.48
N HIS A 169 13.45 9.15 -13.79
CA HIS A 169 12.95 10.18 -14.70
C HIS A 169 11.54 10.70 -14.36
N TYR A 170 10.80 10.00 -13.50
CA TYR A 170 9.44 10.31 -13.08
C TYR A 170 9.35 11.03 -11.72
N ALA A 171 10.48 11.22 -11.00
CA ALA A 171 10.49 11.92 -9.70
C ALA A 171 9.84 13.33 -9.75
N PRO A 172 10.04 14.16 -10.81
CA PRO A 172 9.31 15.42 -10.93
C PRO A 172 7.80 15.27 -11.01
N LYS A 173 7.31 14.24 -11.71
CA LYS A 173 5.88 13.98 -11.86
C LYS A 173 5.26 13.53 -10.55
N VAL A 174 5.97 12.68 -9.79
CA VAL A 174 5.54 12.24 -8.46
C VAL A 174 5.51 13.42 -7.51
N LEU A 175 6.57 14.23 -7.46
CA LEU A 175 6.63 15.40 -6.59
C LEU A 175 5.52 16.41 -6.92
N ALA A 176 5.29 16.70 -8.19
CA ALA A 176 4.19 17.56 -8.63
C ALA A 176 2.82 17.01 -8.19
N SER A 177 2.63 15.70 -8.24
CA SER A 177 1.38 15.06 -7.82
C SER A 177 1.19 15.07 -6.31
N LEU A 178 2.27 14.92 -5.54
CA LEU A 178 2.25 15.10 -4.09
C LEU A 178 1.90 16.54 -3.71
N VAL A 179 2.50 17.54 -4.39
CA VAL A 179 2.19 18.97 -4.17
C VAL A 179 0.73 19.26 -4.48
N LYS A 180 0.19 18.69 -5.55
CA LYS A 180 -1.24 18.78 -5.88
C LYS A 180 -2.11 18.13 -4.82
N LEU A 181 -1.79 16.91 -4.40
CA LEU A 181 -2.53 16.18 -3.36
C LEU A 181 -2.57 16.99 -2.06
N ALA A 182 -1.43 17.51 -1.62
CA ALA A 182 -1.31 18.31 -0.42
C ALA A 182 -2.08 19.64 -0.51
N SER A 183 -2.10 20.27 -1.69
CA SER A 183 -2.87 21.48 -1.95
C SER A 183 -4.39 21.25 -1.92
N GLN A 184 -4.85 20.05 -2.28
CA GLN A 184 -6.27 19.67 -2.25
C GLN A 184 -6.73 19.23 -0.86
N SER A 185 -5.87 18.51 -0.13
CA SER A 185 -6.14 18.03 1.22
C SER A 185 -4.82 17.76 1.95
N PRO A 186 -4.40 18.65 2.86
CA PRO A 186 -3.16 18.46 3.62
C PRO A 186 -3.12 17.13 4.38
N GLN A 187 -4.26 16.67 4.92
CA GLN A 187 -4.38 15.41 5.65
C GLN A 187 -4.13 14.17 4.77
N SER A 188 -4.31 14.30 3.45
CA SER A 188 -4.09 13.19 2.51
C SER A 188 -2.61 12.84 2.38
N LEU A 189 -1.73 13.84 2.49
CA LEU A 189 -0.28 13.64 2.48
C LEU A 189 0.19 12.91 3.75
N ASP A 190 -0.35 13.29 4.92
CA ASP A 190 -0.03 12.64 6.18
C ASP A 190 -0.54 11.20 6.23
N LYS A 191 -1.74 10.95 5.72
CA LYS A 191 -2.28 9.59 5.58
C LYS A 191 -1.41 8.72 4.68
N LEU A 192 -0.92 9.26 3.55
CA LEU A 192 0.01 8.56 2.67
C LEU A 192 1.35 8.29 3.36
N HIS A 193 1.89 9.27 4.08
CA HIS A 193 3.12 9.12 4.86
C HIS A 193 2.98 7.97 5.87
N MET A 194 1.91 7.93 6.66
CA MET A 194 1.69 6.85 7.63
C MET A 194 1.59 5.48 6.95
N LYS A 195 0.88 5.36 5.83
CA LYS A 195 0.80 4.10 5.07
C LYS A 195 2.16 3.63 4.54
N LEU A 196 3.04 4.56 4.14
CA LEU A 196 4.40 4.22 3.70
C LEU A 196 5.29 3.75 4.86
N LEU A 197 5.12 4.32 6.06
CA LEU A 197 5.81 3.84 7.27
C LEU A 197 5.33 2.45 7.70
N GLU A 198 4.02 2.20 7.63
CA GLU A 198 3.45 0.87 7.86
C GLU A 198 3.98 -0.14 6.84
N SER A 199 3.98 0.23 5.55
CA SER A 199 4.54 -0.60 4.48
C SER A 199 6.03 -0.89 4.70
N LYS A 200 6.82 0.11 5.14
CA LYS A 200 8.22 -0.09 5.52
C LYS A 200 8.38 -1.12 6.65
N SER A 201 7.56 -1.01 7.70
CA SER A 201 7.60 -1.94 8.85
C SER A 201 7.18 -3.36 8.43
N ALA A 202 6.16 -3.48 7.58
CA ALA A 202 5.75 -4.76 7.01
C ALA A 202 6.86 -5.40 6.16
N LEU A 203 7.63 -4.57 5.44
CA LEU A 203 8.78 -5.03 4.64
C LEU A 203 9.91 -5.65 5.48
N GLU A 204 10.05 -5.26 6.75
CA GLU A 204 11.05 -5.81 7.67
C GLU A 204 10.68 -7.24 8.11
N GLY A 205 9.38 -7.54 8.26
CA GLY A 205 8.85 -8.87 8.59
C GLY A 205 8.95 -9.91 7.47
N PHE A 206 9.44 -9.55 6.27
CA PHE A 206 9.68 -10.51 5.19
C PHE A 206 11.07 -11.16 5.22
N HIS A 207 11.98 -10.72 6.08
CA HIS A 207 13.28 -11.34 6.22
C HIS A 207 13.11 -12.73 6.85
N ILE A 208 13.12 -13.74 5.99
CA ILE A 208 12.98 -15.14 6.33
C ILE A 208 14.37 -15.76 6.32
N GLU A 209 14.80 -16.28 7.46
CA GLU A 209 16.02 -17.09 7.55
C GLU A 209 15.97 -18.27 6.57
N ASN A 210 17.11 -18.52 5.90
CA ASN A 210 17.29 -19.63 4.97
C ASN A 210 17.56 -20.91 5.76
N THR A 211 16.53 -21.52 6.34
CA THR A 211 16.75 -22.68 7.22
C THR A 211 15.67 -23.75 7.03
N SER A 212 15.65 -24.40 5.86
CA SER A 212 15.52 -25.87 5.69
C SER A 212 15.28 -26.24 4.21
N LYS A 213 15.66 -27.47 3.82
CA LYS A 213 15.44 -28.03 2.48
C LYS A 213 13.97 -28.40 2.19
N SER A 214 13.10 -28.40 3.20
CA SER A 214 11.67 -28.78 3.08
C SER A 214 10.73 -27.57 3.11
N LEU A 215 11.27 -26.35 3.14
CA LEU A 215 10.51 -25.12 3.15
C LEU A 215 10.06 -24.73 1.74
N GLN A 216 8.75 -24.80 1.46
CA GLN A 216 8.20 -24.21 0.25
C GLN A 216 7.91 -22.73 0.48
N ARG A 217 8.27 -21.90 -0.51
CA ARG A 217 8.07 -20.44 -0.45
C ARG A 217 7.14 -20.01 -1.55
N HIS A 218 6.19 -19.18 -1.20
CA HIS A 218 5.23 -18.62 -2.13
C HIS A 218 5.15 -17.11 -1.99
N VAL A 219 4.84 -16.47 -3.10
CA VAL A 219 4.39 -15.07 -3.12
C VAL A 219 2.91 -15.07 -3.40
N CYS A 220 2.16 -14.41 -2.53
CA CYS A 220 0.73 -14.25 -2.72
C CYS A 220 0.43 -12.77 -2.96
N TYR A 221 -0.38 -12.47 -3.98
CA TYR A 221 -0.57 -11.09 -4.41
C TYR A 221 -1.92 -10.81 -5.05
N VAL A 222 -2.24 -9.52 -5.11
CA VAL A 222 -3.40 -8.96 -5.80
C VAL A 222 -2.94 -8.24 -7.06
N SER A 223 -3.64 -8.47 -8.17
CA SER A 223 -3.38 -7.85 -9.47
C SER A 223 -4.60 -7.07 -9.97
N THR A 224 -4.35 -5.95 -10.66
CA THR A 224 -5.37 -5.21 -11.42
C THR A 224 -5.66 -5.80 -12.80
N VAL A 225 -4.90 -6.81 -13.24
CA VAL A 225 -5.10 -7.48 -14.53
C VAL A 225 -5.18 -9.00 -14.35
N PRO A 226 -5.85 -9.73 -15.27
CA PRO A 226 -5.87 -11.19 -15.27
C PRO A 226 -4.48 -11.80 -15.20
N ILE A 227 -4.34 -12.85 -14.40
CA ILE A 227 -3.07 -13.54 -14.17
C ILE A 227 -3.03 -14.76 -15.09
N GLN A 228 -2.11 -14.76 -16.04
CA GLN A 228 -1.95 -15.83 -17.04
C GLN A 228 -0.59 -16.53 -16.93
N ASP A 229 0.36 -15.91 -16.24
CA ASP A 229 1.71 -16.43 -16.07
C ASP A 229 2.32 -15.95 -14.74
N TYR A 230 3.44 -16.59 -14.39
CA TYR A 230 4.30 -16.24 -13.26
C TYR A 230 4.76 -14.78 -13.35
N GLN A 231 4.48 -13.99 -12.32
CA GLN A 231 4.93 -12.61 -12.23
C GLN A 231 6.35 -12.56 -11.66
N PHE A 232 6.60 -13.39 -10.64
CA PHE A 232 7.84 -13.35 -9.87
C PHE A 232 8.96 -14.21 -10.46
N LYS A 233 8.63 -15.21 -11.29
CA LYS A 233 9.63 -15.95 -12.10
C LYS A 233 10.42 -15.06 -13.08
N SER A 234 9.83 -13.96 -13.55
CA SER A 234 10.54 -13.02 -14.44
C SER A 234 11.74 -12.33 -13.79
N PHE A 235 11.80 -12.31 -12.45
CA PHE A 235 12.91 -11.76 -11.67
C PHE A 235 14.16 -12.64 -11.70
N GLU A 236 14.05 -13.91 -12.13
CA GLU A 236 15.21 -14.81 -12.28
C GLU A 236 16.24 -14.28 -13.29
N LYS A 237 15.79 -13.54 -14.31
CA LYS A 237 16.62 -13.05 -15.42
C LYS A 237 16.84 -11.54 -15.42
N LYS A 238 16.11 -10.78 -14.58
CA LYS A 238 16.12 -9.31 -14.59
C LYS A 238 16.80 -8.76 -13.34
N HIS A 239 18.05 -8.35 -13.47
CA HIS A 239 18.48 -7.18 -12.72
C HIS A 239 17.73 -6.00 -13.32
N PHE A 240 16.75 -5.44 -12.62
CA PHE A 240 16.17 -4.18 -13.08
C PHE A 240 17.31 -3.16 -13.11
N THR A 241 17.69 -2.73 -14.31
CA THR A 241 18.77 -1.76 -14.52
C THR A 241 18.29 -0.34 -14.22
N ASN A 242 16.98 -0.13 -14.24
CA ASN A 242 16.31 1.13 -13.94
C ASN A 242 14.86 0.87 -13.47
N PHE A 243 14.22 1.93 -12.99
CA PHE A 243 12.87 1.87 -12.44
C PHE A 243 11.76 1.58 -13.46
N ASP A 244 11.89 2.05 -14.70
CA ASP A 244 10.85 1.89 -15.71
C ASP A 244 10.64 0.42 -16.06
N ASP A 245 11.70 -0.37 -16.04
CA ASP A 245 11.65 -1.81 -16.25
C ASP A 245 10.94 -2.55 -15.11
N TYR A 246 11.11 -2.06 -13.87
CA TYR A 246 10.37 -2.55 -12.70
C TYR A 246 8.88 -2.24 -12.83
N LEU A 247 8.51 -1.00 -13.17
CA LEU A 247 7.11 -0.61 -13.36
C LEU A 247 6.43 -1.35 -14.50
N LYS A 248 7.08 -1.48 -15.67
CA LYS A 248 6.52 -2.22 -16.80
C LYS A 248 6.13 -3.65 -16.40
N SER A 249 6.92 -4.25 -15.52
CA SER A 249 6.72 -5.64 -15.09
C SER A 249 5.79 -5.77 -13.87
N ASN A 250 5.68 -4.76 -13.01
CA ASN A 250 5.03 -4.90 -11.69
C ASN A 250 3.96 -3.85 -11.36
N LYS A 251 3.66 -2.89 -12.24
CA LYS A 251 2.67 -1.82 -11.98
C LYS A 251 1.27 -2.35 -11.63
N ASN A 252 0.93 -3.56 -12.09
CA ASN A 252 -0.38 -4.16 -11.86
C ASN A 252 -0.48 -4.86 -10.50
N ILE A 253 0.65 -5.07 -9.80
CA ILE A 253 0.67 -5.70 -8.49
C ILE A 253 0.33 -4.66 -7.42
N VAL A 254 -0.78 -4.87 -6.74
CA VAL A 254 -1.35 -3.93 -5.76
C VAL A 254 -0.87 -4.22 -4.35
N LEU A 255 -0.98 -5.48 -3.95
CA LEU A 255 -0.74 -5.96 -2.60
C LEU A 255 0.00 -7.28 -2.67
N THR A 256 0.99 -7.47 -1.81
CA THR A 256 1.78 -8.70 -1.72
C THR A 256 1.88 -9.17 -0.27
N VAL A 257 1.99 -10.47 -0.07
CA VAL A 257 2.29 -11.11 1.20
C VAL A 257 3.15 -12.35 0.94
N GLY A 258 4.12 -12.57 1.82
CA GLY A 258 4.98 -13.74 1.75
C GLY A 258 4.27 -14.90 2.40
N ASN A 259 4.38 -16.08 1.79
CA ASN A 259 3.82 -17.30 2.35
C ASN A 259 4.89 -18.40 2.43
N ARG A 260 5.04 -18.99 3.61
CA ARG A 260 5.90 -20.15 3.85
C ARG A 260 5.02 -21.36 4.14
N VAL A 261 5.32 -22.50 3.54
CA VAL A 261 4.66 -23.76 3.86
C VAL A 261 5.72 -24.77 4.32
N TYR A 262 5.55 -25.26 5.56
CA TYR A 262 6.49 -26.17 6.22
C TYR A 262 5.79 -26.95 7.32
N HIS A 263 6.06 -28.26 7.42
CA HIS A 263 5.46 -29.17 8.42
C HIS A 263 3.95 -28.97 8.64
N GLY A 264 3.19 -28.86 7.54
CA GLY A 264 1.74 -28.69 7.61
C GLY A 264 1.28 -27.30 8.06
N VAL A 265 2.16 -26.31 8.16
CA VAL A 265 1.83 -24.93 8.53
C VAL A 265 2.02 -23.99 7.34
N SER A 266 0.99 -23.21 7.01
CA SER A 266 1.04 -22.10 6.04
C SER A 266 1.14 -20.76 6.77
N GLU A 267 2.32 -20.16 6.79
CA GLU A 267 2.58 -18.90 7.49
C GLU A 267 2.52 -17.70 6.53
N HIS A 268 1.82 -16.63 6.91
CA HIS A 268 1.69 -15.37 6.17
C HIS A 268 2.53 -14.26 6.84
N ARG A 269 3.37 -13.58 6.06
CA ARG A 269 4.29 -12.55 6.55
C ARG A 269 4.34 -11.32 5.66
N GLY A 270 4.45 -10.15 6.31
CA GLY A 270 4.83 -8.90 5.67
C GLY A 270 3.78 -8.21 4.79
N LEU A 271 2.49 -8.52 4.88
CA LEU A 271 1.47 -7.94 3.97
C LEU A 271 1.67 -6.44 3.69
N THR A 272 1.92 -6.08 2.44
CA THR A 272 2.31 -4.71 2.06
C THR A 272 1.76 -4.34 0.69
N LYS A 273 1.36 -3.06 0.53
CA LYS A 273 0.95 -2.51 -0.76
C LYS A 273 2.16 -2.04 -1.54
N SER A 274 2.10 -2.13 -2.86
CA SER A 274 3.13 -1.52 -3.69
C SER A 274 3.13 0.01 -3.52
N PRO A 275 4.30 0.66 -3.60
CA PRO A 275 4.40 2.13 -3.55
C PRO A 275 3.46 2.82 -4.55
N PHE A 276 3.30 2.23 -5.74
CA PHE A 276 2.38 2.72 -6.76
C PHE A 276 0.92 2.61 -6.33
N ALA A 277 0.50 1.46 -5.80
CA ALA A 277 -0.84 1.29 -5.25
C ALA A 277 -1.12 2.23 -4.06
N LEU A 278 -0.11 2.54 -3.25
CA LEU A 278 -0.22 3.52 -2.16
C LEU A 278 -0.41 4.94 -2.69
N LEU A 279 0.40 5.38 -3.66
CA LEU A 279 0.28 6.68 -4.32
C LEU A 279 -1.06 6.84 -5.01
N GLN A 280 -1.50 5.79 -5.69
CA GLN A 280 -2.78 5.74 -6.37
C GLN A 280 -3.94 5.42 -5.43
N GLY A 281 -3.73 5.32 -4.12
CA GLY A 281 -4.79 5.07 -3.14
C GLY A 281 -5.63 3.82 -3.41
N ILE A 282 -5.12 2.82 -4.14
CA ILE A 282 -5.90 1.65 -4.56
C ILE A 282 -6.44 0.93 -3.32
N SER A 283 -7.76 0.74 -3.29
CA SER A 283 -8.46 -0.05 -2.29
C SER A 283 -9.59 -0.82 -2.94
N SER A 284 -9.98 -1.92 -2.29
CA SER A 284 -11.20 -2.65 -2.61
C SER A 284 -11.72 -3.31 -1.33
N SER A 285 -12.97 -3.71 -1.36
CA SER A 285 -13.62 -4.47 -0.31
C SER A 285 -14.69 -5.37 -0.90
N PHE A 286 -15.01 -6.43 -0.17
CA PHE A 286 -15.98 -7.44 -0.58
C PHE A 286 -17.00 -7.62 0.52
N GLU A 287 -18.22 -7.99 0.15
CA GLU A 287 -19.27 -8.28 1.12
C GLU A 287 -19.25 -9.76 1.48
N TYR A 288 -19.32 -10.06 2.77
CA TYR A 288 -19.49 -11.42 3.29
C TYR A 288 -20.36 -11.36 4.54
N ASN A 289 -21.49 -12.09 4.56
CA ASN A 289 -22.44 -12.06 5.68
C ASN A 289 -22.85 -10.64 6.11
N LYS A 290 -23.11 -9.75 5.14
CA LYS A 290 -23.43 -8.31 5.35
C LYS A 290 -22.30 -7.48 5.95
N GLU A 291 -21.11 -8.06 6.10
CA GLU A 291 -19.92 -7.38 6.62
C GLU A 291 -18.93 -7.07 5.51
N ASN A 292 -18.20 -5.97 5.69
CA ASN A 292 -17.19 -5.53 4.74
C ASN A 292 -15.85 -6.20 5.03
N VAL A 293 -15.36 -7.01 4.09
CA VAL A 293 -14.03 -7.62 4.12
C VAL A 293 -13.06 -6.77 3.30
N PRO A 294 -12.03 -6.16 3.93
CA PRO A 294 -11.06 -5.35 3.20
C PRO A 294 -10.14 -6.21 2.33
N LEU A 295 -9.59 -5.62 1.27
CA LEU A 295 -8.69 -6.29 0.31
C LEU A 295 -7.54 -7.08 0.98
N SER A 296 -6.96 -6.57 2.06
CA SER A 296 -5.88 -7.26 2.79
C SER A 296 -6.35 -8.58 3.41
N MET A 297 -7.57 -8.60 3.94
CA MET A 297 -8.17 -9.80 4.51
C MET A 297 -8.65 -10.77 3.43
N ALA A 298 -9.18 -10.27 2.33
CA ALA A 298 -9.51 -11.10 1.17
C ALA A 298 -8.29 -11.85 0.63
N LEU A 299 -7.10 -11.21 0.62
CA LEU A 299 -5.85 -11.88 0.25
C LEU A 299 -5.46 -12.96 1.27
N HIS A 300 -5.59 -12.72 2.57
CA HIS A 300 -5.33 -13.77 3.55
C HIS A 300 -6.29 -14.94 3.41
N PHE A 301 -7.59 -14.70 3.22
CA PHE A 301 -8.58 -15.75 2.97
C PHE A 301 -8.28 -16.52 1.69
N PHE A 302 -7.87 -15.85 0.61
CA PHE A 302 -7.45 -16.52 -0.62
C PHE A 302 -6.35 -17.54 -0.36
N ILE A 303 -5.33 -17.16 0.43
CA ILE A 303 -4.21 -18.05 0.73
C ILE A 303 -4.66 -19.19 1.64
N MET A 304 -5.53 -18.93 2.62
CA MET A 304 -6.11 -19.99 3.46
C MET A 304 -6.82 -21.03 2.59
N ALA A 305 -7.72 -20.60 1.71
CA ALA A 305 -8.45 -21.48 0.79
C ALA A 305 -7.50 -22.25 -0.14
N ALA A 306 -6.54 -21.55 -0.76
CA ALA A 306 -5.54 -22.17 -1.63
C ALA A 306 -4.66 -23.22 -0.92
N ARG A 307 -4.61 -23.22 0.43
CA ARG A 307 -3.77 -24.09 1.23
C ARG A 307 -4.51 -25.16 2.01
N GLN A 308 -5.84 -25.18 2.03
CA GLN A 308 -6.61 -26.14 2.83
C GLN A 308 -6.26 -27.62 2.54
N LYS A 309 -5.83 -27.93 1.31
CA LYS A 309 -5.42 -29.29 0.90
C LYS A 309 -3.95 -29.63 1.15
N SER A 310 -3.12 -28.65 1.51
CA SER A 310 -1.65 -28.80 1.63
C SER A 310 -1.06 -28.37 2.97
N ALA A 311 -1.88 -27.80 3.86
CA ALA A 311 -1.49 -27.41 5.20
C ALA A 311 -2.63 -27.68 6.18
N ASP A 312 -2.26 -28.13 7.38
CA ASP A 312 -3.17 -28.39 8.51
C ASP A 312 -3.50 -27.10 9.27
N TYR A 313 -2.51 -26.21 9.40
CA TYR A 313 -2.61 -24.96 10.13
C TYR A 313 -2.21 -23.77 9.26
N MET A 314 -2.72 -22.61 9.61
CA MET A 314 -2.22 -21.35 9.12
C MET A 314 -1.79 -20.45 10.27
N THR A 315 -0.79 -19.61 10.01
CA THR A 315 -0.30 -18.63 10.96
C THR A 315 -0.18 -17.27 10.29
N VAL A 316 -0.76 -16.23 10.86
CA VAL A 316 -0.50 -14.82 10.46
C VAL A 316 0.04 -14.13 11.70
N SER A 317 1.22 -13.52 11.66
CA SER A 317 1.64 -12.61 12.75
C SER A 317 1.81 -11.20 12.22
N PRO A 318 0.73 -10.40 12.23
CA PRO A 318 0.77 -9.04 11.73
C PRO A 318 1.45 -8.09 12.73
N MET A 319 2.06 -7.04 12.19
CA MET A 319 2.42 -5.82 12.92
C MET A 319 1.16 -5.07 13.39
N MET A 320 1.29 -4.13 14.34
CA MET A 320 0.16 -3.51 15.05
C MET A 320 -1.01 -3.01 14.17
N SER A 321 -0.74 -2.30 13.07
CA SER A 321 -1.82 -1.75 12.23
C SER A 321 -2.64 -2.84 11.54
N MET A 322 -1.97 -3.87 11.00
CA MET A 322 -2.63 -5.00 10.36
C MET A 322 -3.29 -5.94 11.37
N ARG A 323 -2.79 -6.01 12.61
CA ARG A 323 -3.45 -6.70 13.72
C ARG A 323 -4.86 -6.17 13.94
N SER A 324 -5.03 -4.85 14.06
CA SER A 324 -6.36 -4.24 14.26
C SER A 324 -7.32 -4.51 13.10
N ILE A 325 -6.81 -4.64 11.87
CA ILE A 325 -7.62 -5.01 10.72
C ILE A 325 -8.04 -6.48 10.83
N LEU A 326 -7.10 -7.37 11.12
CA LEU A 326 -7.35 -8.81 11.27
C LEU A 326 -8.36 -9.10 12.39
N ASP A 327 -8.11 -8.60 13.61
CA ASP A 327 -8.99 -8.78 14.78
C ASP A 327 -10.43 -8.34 14.43
N ARG A 328 -10.61 -7.10 13.94
CA ARG A 328 -11.94 -6.56 13.62
C ARG A 328 -12.64 -7.34 12.51
N THR A 329 -11.91 -7.76 11.47
CA THR A 329 -12.53 -8.55 10.41
C THR A 329 -12.94 -9.92 10.91
N LEU A 330 -12.11 -10.59 11.72
CA LEU A 330 -12.46 -11.90 12.31
C LEU A 330 -13.64 -11.83 13.27
N GLU A 331 -13.75 -10.76 14.06
CA GLU A 331 -14.91 -10.52 14.93
C GLU A 331 -16.19 -10.33 14.12
N ARG A 332 -16.17 -9.44 13.13
CA ARG A 332 -17.33 -9.12 12.27
C ARG A 332 -17.80 -10.32 11.46
N THR A 333 -16.88 -11.11 10.91
CA THR A 333 -17.23 -12.31 10.15
C THR A 333 -17.56 -13.51 11.03
N GLY A 334 -17.52 -13.37 12.35
CA GLY A 334 -17.81 -14.44 13.32
C GLY A 334 -16.75 -15.53 13.40
N LEU A 335 -15.58 -15.34 12.79
CA LEU A 335 -14.51 -16.35 12.72
C LEU A 335 -13.53 -16.32 13.90
N ARG A 336 -13.54 -15.27 14.73
CA ARG A 336 -12.54 -15.07 15.80
C ARG A 336 -12.33 -16.28 16.72
N HIS A 337 -13.38 -17.03 17.01
CA HIS A 337 -13.34 -18.22 17.88
C HIS A 337 -12.54 -19.40 17.30
N LEU A 338 -12.34 -19.43 15.98
CA LEU A 338 -11.56 -20.45 15.27
C LEU A 338 -10.05 -20.15 15.28
N PHE A 339 -9.67 -18.96 15.76
CA PHE A 339 -8.28 -18.53 15.88
C PHE A 339 -7.85 -18.51 17.34
N ALA A 340 -6.61 -18.92 17.62
CA ALA A 340 -5.90 -18.55 18.84
C ALA A 340 -5.00 -17.35 18.55
N ARG A 341 -5.03 -16.36 19.45
CA ARG A 341 -4.28 -15.11 19.34
C ARG A 341 -3.29 -14.95 20.49
N GLY A 342 -2.02 -14.75 20.14
CA GLY A 342 -0.95 -14.52 21.11
C GLY A 342 -0.64 -15.76 21.95
N ASP A 343 0.44 -15.68 22.73
CA ASP A 343 1.04 -16.85 23.37
C ASP A 343 0.10 -17.54 24.36
N GLN A 344 -0.73 -16.78 25.09
CA GLN A 344 -1.66 -17.33 26.06
C GLN A 344 -2.69 -18.26 25.39
N GLU A 345 -3.47 -17.76 24.43
CA GLU A 345 -4.50 -18.57 23.76
C GLU A 345 -3.88 -19.74 22.97
N LEU A 346 -2.66 -19.55 22.45
CA LEU A 346 -1.93 -20.61 21.76
C LEU A 346 -1.53 -21.73 22.71
N ASN A 347 -1.03 -21.39 23.90
CA ASN A 347 -0.69 -22.37 24.93
C ASN A 347 -1.94 -23.13 25.39
N GLU A 348 -3.04 -22.42 25.64
CA GLU A 348 -4.33 -23.03 26.04
C GLU A 348 -4.86 -24.03 25.00
N LYS A 349 -4.67 -23.77 23.70
CA LYS A 349 -5.05 -24.69 22.61
C LYS A 349 -3.97 -25.74 22.28
N GLY A 350 -2.78 -25.67 22.87
CA GLY A 350 -1.64 -26.51 22.51
C GLY A 350 -1.10 -26.23 21.10
N TRP A 351 -1.25 -25.00 20.60
CA TRP A 351 -0.91 -24.60 19.22
C TRP A 351 0.38 -23.78 19.11
N SER A 352 1.09 -23.58 20.21
CA SER A 352 2.33 -22.77 20.25
C SER A 352 3.41 -23.28 19.30
N ALA A 353 3.46 -24.60 19.06
CA ALA A 353 4.38 -25.23 18.12
C ALA A 353 4.14 -24.87 16.64
N TYR A 354 2.98 -24.29 16.30
CA TYR A 354 2.65 -23.85 14.94
C TYR A 354 3.02 -22.38 14.68
N THR A 355 3.78 -21.78 15.60
CA THR A 355 4.44 -20.50 15.43
C THR A 355 5.94 -20.72 15.27
N ILE A 356 6.60 -19.97 14.37
CA ILE A 356 8.03 -20.14 14.10
C ILE A 356 8.84 -19.07 14.85
N THR A 357 8.76 -17.82 14.38
CA THR A 357 9.47 -16.67 14.95
C THR A 357 8.56 -15.46 14.82
N VAL A 358 8.17 -14.87 15.94
CA VAL A 358 7.40 -13.64 15.99
C VAL A 358 8.41 -12.49 16.09
N ALA A 359 8.46 -11.59 15.10
CA ALA A 359 9.32 -10.42 15.18
C ALA A 359 8.85 -9.51 16.34
N PRO A 360 9.73 -8.70 16.96
CA PRO A 360 9.33 -7.78 18.01
C PRO A 360 8.15 -6.90 17.59
N GLY A 361 7.05 -6.97 18.36
CA GLY A 361 5.83 -6.20 18.09
C GLY A 361 4.80 -6.86 17.18
N GLU A 362 5.08 -8.05 16.65
CA GLU A 362 4.06 -8.90 16.01
C GLU A 362 3.30 -9.72 17.06
N ILE A 363 2.06 -10.09 16.73
CA ILE A 363 1.26 -10.99 17.57
C ILE A 363 0.71 -12.11 16.71
N PRO A 364 1.01 -13.39 17.01
CA PRO A 364 0.60 -14.50 16.18
C PRO A 364 -0.89 -14.79 16.28
N PHE A 365 -1.48 -15.15 15.16
CA PHE A 365 -2.82 -15.73 15.02
C PHE A 365 -2.67 -17.07 14.34
N VAL A 366 -3.14 -18.14 14.98
CA VAL A 366 -3.10 -19.50 14.43
C VAL A 366 -4.53 -20.02 14.30
N ALA A 367 -4.81 -20.70 13.19
CA ALA A 367 -6.05 -21.44 13.00
C ALA A 367 -5.79 -22.77 12.32
N LYS A 368 -6.63 -23.76 12.63
CA LYS A 368 -6.64 -25.05 11.93
C LYS A 368 -7.46 -24.94 10.65
N LEU A 369 -6.82 -25.13 9.50
CA LEU A 369 -7.43 -24.90 8.19
C LEU A 369 -8.62 -25.83 7.91
N SER A 370 -8.59 -27.06 8.42
CA SER A 370 -9.70 -28.01 8.25
C SER A 370 -10.97 -27.65 9.02
N GLN A 371 -10.89 -26.72 9.97
CA GLN A 371 -12.05 -26.22 10.73
C GLN A 371 -12.61 -24.92 10.15
N LEU A 372 -11.93 -24.33 9.14
CA LEU A 372 -12.31 -23.06 8.56
C LEU A 372 -13.15 -23.25 7.30
N LYS A 373 -14.38 -22.73 7.32
CA LYS A 373 -15.07 -22.38 6.08
C LYS A 373 -14.57 -21.00 5.64
N VAL A 374 -13.64 -20.97 4.71
CA VAL A 374 -12.94 -19.74 4.32
C VAL A 374 -13.91 -18.77 3.63
N PRO A 375 -14.05 -17.51 4.10
CA PRO A 375 -14.92 -16.53 3.47
C PRO A 375 -14.51 -16.21 2.03
N LEU A 376 -15.48 -15.82 1.21
CA LEU A 376 -15.32 -15.34 -0.18
C LEU A 376 -14.84 -16.38 -1.20
N TRP A 377 -14.30 -17.51 -0.76
CA TRP A 377 -13.68 -18.51 -1.62
C TRP A 377 -14.41 -19.86 -1.56
N HIS A 378 -14.49 -20.52 -2.70
CA HIS A 378 -15.08 -21.85 -2.90
C HIS A 378 -13.96 -22.83 -3.25
N GLU A 379 -14.03 -24.04 -2.70
CA GLU A 379 -13.10 -25.13 -3.02
C GLU A 379 -13.29 -25.72 -4.41
#